data_AF-A0A512UC50-F1
#
_entry.id   AF-A0A512UC50-F1
#
_cell.length_a   1.000
_cell.length_b   1.000
_cell.length_c   1.000
_cell.angle_alpha   90.00
_cell.angle_beta   90.00
_cell.angle_gamma   90.00
#
_symmetry.space_group_name_H-M   'P 1'
#
loop_
_entity.id
_entity.type
_entity.pdbx_description
1 polymer ?
#
loop_
_entity_poly.entity_id
_entity_poly.type
_entity_poly.pdbx_seq_one_letter_code
_entity_poly.pdbx_strand_id
1 'polypeptide(L)'
;MRKTSFLKVIAALNLVKAGSVSRSPEPQAIHILETTTNNNTDTARNLKDEDPKGFTASVAAMKKLNAKEINSELLNILGPGEYIRMVLLDSTNPYNAGDINDWLSDVYAMQSLNPNKEVATAKKTINKTSEAIVDELKGSETSDSEPTFKDSKGIINMTMNNEFMKEIKDAMRKEYEEIYLGSFPAMSPEACELDSSIVEIRRLEDILEWFVIKLKSFMLQVVFDYREFELMGEELDHIIEDVNTSVLKVASCNKQLMNQLIHAKYMFSTMANSIELLGYYEKAYTPVHILIYSVVDLNIMLLALLSSQGIPDNSIEGFRDKVYKANISLQIWEKAFEGVENISFGKQVMFRRHFYAAENTARLLSKYVE
;
A
#
# COMPACT_ATOMS: atom_id res chain seq x y z
N MET A 1 -0.06 -49.46 -4.00
CA MET A 1 0.38 -48.51 -2.94
C MET A 1 1.06 -47.34 -3.65
N ARG A 2 0.70 -46.06 -3.53
CA ARG A 2 -0.14 -45.33 -2.59
C ARG A 2 -1.07 -44.39 -3.39
N LYS A 3 -2.38 -44.66 -3.37
CA LYS A 3 -3.46 -43.74 -3.79
C LYS A 3 -4.33 -43.32 -2.58
N THR A 4 -3.85 -43.57 -1.37
CA THR A 4 -4.68 -43.58 -0.15
C THR A 4 -4.51 -42.35 0.75
N SER A 5 -3.63 -41.40 0.41
CA SER A 5 -3.40 -40.20 1.23
C SER A 5 -4.19 -38.97 0.74
N PHE A 6 -4.51 -38.87 -0.54
CA PHE A 6 -5.22 -37.72 -1.10
C PHE A 6 -6.74 -37.75 -0.84
N LEU A 7 -7.33 -38.94 -0.77
CA LEU A 7 -8.77 -39.11 -0.50
C LEU A 7 -9.16 -38.92 0.99
N LYS A 8 -8.21 -39.02 1.93
CA LYS A 8 -8.46 -38.76 3.35
C LYS A 8 -8.63 -37.27 3.66
N VAL A 9 -7.96 -36.40 2.91
CA VAL A 9 -8.05 -34.94 3.07
C VAL A 9 -9.37 -34.40 2.52
N ILE A 10 -9.87 -34.96 1.41
CA ILE A 10 -11.16 -34.56 0.83
C ILE A 10 -12.35 -35.10 1.67
N ALA A 11 -12.22 -36.28 2.30
CA ALA A 11 -13.24 -36.81 3.20
C ALA A 11 -13.38 -36.00 4.52
N ALA A 12 -12.27 -35.42 5.03
CA ALA A 12 -12.29 -34.56 6.21
C ALA A 12 -12.96 -33.21 5.95
N LEU A 13 -12.81 -32.65 4.74
CA LEU A 13 -13.41 -31.37 4.36
C LEU A 13 -14.92 -31.44 4.09
N ASN A 14 -15.42 -32.60 3.66
CA ASN A 14 -16.86 -32.79 3.41
C ASN A 14 -17.67 -33.17 4.65
N LEU A 15 -17.03 -33.59 5.75
CA LEU A 15 -17.70 -33.88 7.03
C LEU A 15 -17.98 -32.64 7.89
N VAL A 16 -17.38 -31.48 7.56
CA VAL A 16 -17.66 -30.21 8.23
C VAL A 16 -18.88 -29.49 7.61
N LYS A 17 -19.32 -29.91 6.42
CA LYS A 17 -20.36 -29.21 5.63
C LYS A 17 -21.76 -29.83 5.72
N ALA A 18 -21.93 -30.93 6.46
CA ALA A 18 -23.22 -31.60 6.65
C ALA A 18 -23.53 -31.78 8.15
N GLY A 19 -23.96 -30.69 8.77
CA GLY A 19 -24.37 -30.65 10.18
C GLY A 19 -25.16 -29.37 10.45
N SER A 20 -26.43 -29.40 10.09
CA SER A 20 -27.43 -28.33 10.22
C SER A 20 -27.74 -27.91 11.66
N VAL A 21 -28.13 -26.65 11.85
CA VAL A 21 -29.36 -26.15 12.54
C VAL A 21 -29.14 -24.89 13.40
N SER A 22 -29.80 -23.79 12.97
CA SER A 22 -30.54 -22.78 13.76
C SER A 22 -29.93 -22.13 15.00
N ARG A 23 -29.63 -20.81 14.92
CA ARG A 23 -30.35 -19.70 15.60
C ARG A 23 -29.56 -18.39 15.49
N SER A 24 -30.28 -17.31 15.18
CA SER A 24 -29.89 -15.89 15.39
C SER A 24 -29.52 -15.64 16.88
N PRO A 25 -28.58 -14.72 17.23
CA PRO A 25 -28.96 -13.32 17.50
C PRO A 25 -27.92 -12.23 17.14
N GLU A 26 -28.40 -10.99 17.25
CA GLU A 26 -27.79 -9.64 17.18
C GLU A 26 -26.34 -9.42 17.65
N PRO A 27 -25.72 -8.29 17.23
CA PRO A 27 -24.35 -7.93 17.61
C PRO A 27 -24.32 -7.10 18.91
N GLN A 28 -23.75 -7.67 19.97
CA GLN A 28 -23.14 -6.91 21.06
C GLN A 28 -21.70 -7.38 21.25
N ALA A 29 -20.74 -6.63 20.70
CA ALA A 29 -19.32 -6.85 20.92
C ALA A 29 -18.57 -5.51 20.94
N ILE A 30 -18.94 -4.63 21.88
CA ILE A 30 -18.07 -3.53 22.35
C ILE A 30 -18.21 -3.49 23.87
N HIS A 31 -17.51 -4.38 24.57
CA HIS A 31 -17.15 -4.16 25.99
C HIS A 31 -16.06 -5.11 26.56
N ILE A 32 -15.38 -5.93 25.75
CA ILE A 32 -14.45 -6.97 26.26
C ILE A 32 -12.96 -6.54 26.23
N LEU A 33 -12.58 -5.43 25.58
CA LEU A 33 -11.18 -5.03 25.49
C LEU A 33 -10.63 -4.22 26.69
N GLU A 34 -11.48 -3.74 27.60
CA GLU A 34 -11.02 -2.98 28.79
C GLU A 34 -10.97 -3.80 30.10
N THR A 35 -11.61 -4.97 30.16
CA THR A 35 -11.65 -5.78 31.38
C THR A 35 -10.48 -6.77 31.51
N THR A 36 -9.81 -7.11 30.41
CA THR A 36 -8.75 -8.14 30.40
C THR A 36 -7.36 -7.59 30.75
N THR A 37 -7.17 -6.27 30.67
CA THR A 37 -5.91 -5.59 31.03
C THR A 37 -5.83 -5.27 32.53
N ASN A 38 -6.96 -5.03 33.21
CA ASN A 38 -6.96 -4.64 34.63
C ASN A 38 -6.89 -5.81 35.62
N ASN A 39 -7.25 -7.04 35.22
CA ASN A 39 -7.23 -8.20 36.14
C ASN A 39 -5.89 -8.97 36.13
N ASN A 40 -4.96 -8.64 35.22
CA ASN A 40 -3.68 -9.35 35.07
C ASN A 40 -2.51 -8.68 35.80
N THR A 41 -2.65 -7.43 36.25
CA THR A 41 -1.58 -6.71 36.96
C THR A 41 -1.39 -7.15 38.41
N ASP A 42 -2.46 -7.59 39.08
CA ASP A 42 -2.39 -7.99 40.49
C ASP A 42 -1.92 -9.44 40.67
N THR A 43 -2.29 -10.34 39.75
CA THR A 43 -1.80 -11.72 39.74
C THR A 43 -0.31 -11.80 39.34
N ALA A 44 0.15 -10.89 38.47
CA ALA A 44 1.55 -10.82 38.04
C ALA A 44 2.50 -10.29 39.13
N ARG A 45 2.00 -9.52 40.10
CA ARG A 45 2.82 -9.00 41.21
C ARG A 45 3.21 -10.09 42.21
N ASN A 46 2.31 -11.03 42.51
CA ASN A 46 2.55 -12.08 43.50
C ASN A 46 3.44 -13.22 42.98
N LEU A 47 3.46 -13.50 41.67
CA LEU A 47 4.28 -14.56 41.07
C LEU A 47 5.76 -14.19 40.88
N LYS A 48 6.09 -12.89 40.86
CA LYS A 48 7.47 -12.40 40.66
C LYS A 48 8.38 -12.69 41.86
N ASP A 49 7.80 -12.74 43.06
CA ASP A 49 8.54 -12.90 44.31
C ASP A 49 8.76 -14.38 44.69
N GLU A 50 7.98 -15.32 44.14
CA GLU A 50 8.08 -16.76 44.44
C GLU A 50 8.91 -17.56 43.41
N ASP A 51 8.85 -17.21 42.12
CA ASP A 51 9.68 -17.82 41.07
C ASP A 51 10.04 -16.82 39.96
N PRO A 52 11.13 -16.05 40.12
CA PRO A 52 11.58 -15.08 39.13
C PRO A 52 11.87 -15.69 37.76
N LYS A 53 12.29 -16.96 37.69
CA LYS A 53 12.60 -17.64 36.43
C LYS A 53 11.32 -18.08 35.70
N GLY A 54 10.36 -18.65 36.43
CA GLY A 54 9.04 -18.99 35.91
C GLY A 54 8.24 -17.78 35.43
N PHE A 55 8.34 -16.65 36.13
CA PHE A 55 7.72 -15.39 35.73
C PHE A 55 8.31 -14.86 34.42
N THR A 56 9.64 -14.87 34.29
CA THR A 56 10.31 -14.41 33.07
C THR A 56 9.97 -15.28 31.86
N ALA A 57 9.90 -16.60 32.05
CA ALA A 57 9.49 -17.54 31.00
C ALA A 57 8.02 -17.37 30.60
N SER A 58 7.12 -17.10 31.55
CA SER A 58 5.68 -16.89 31.30
C SER A 58 5.42 -15.56 30.60
N VAL A 59 6.12 -14.48 30.98
CA VAL A 59 6.07 -13.19 30.28
C VAL A 59 6.64 -13.30 28.87
N ALA A 60 7.73 -14.05 28.67
CA ALA A 60 8.27 -14.33 27.34
C ALA A 60 7.28 -15.16 26.49
N ALA A 61 6.63 -16.18 27.07
CA ALA A 61 5.62 -16.98 26.39
C ALA A 61 4.37 -16.17 26.01
N MET A 62 3.87 -15.30 26.90
CA MET A 62 2.76 -14.38 26.62
C MET A 62 3.12 -13.36 25.55
N LYS A 63 4.33 -12.78 25.57
CA LYS A 63 4.82 -11.89 24.50
C LYS A 63 4.92 -12.62 23.16
N LYS A 64 5.35 -13.89 23.16
CA LYS A 64 5.47 -14.73 21.95
C LYS A 64 4.10 -15.13 21.38
N LEU A 65 3.11 -15.40 22.24
CA LEU A 65 1.72 -15.62 21.83
C LEU A 65 1.12 -14.38 21.20
N ASN A 66 1.31 -13.21 21.82
CA ASN A 66 0.82 -11.93 21.31
C ASN A 66 1.46 -11.56 19.96
N ALA A 67 2.77 -11.80 19.80
CA ALA A 67 3.47 -11.59 18.53
C ALA A 67 2.94 -12.53 17.43
N LYS A 68 2.58 -13.77 17.75
CA LYS A 68 2.04 -14.73 16.79
C LYS A 68 0.63 -14.37 16.33
N GLU A 69 -0.22 -13.90 17.23
CA GLU A 69 -1.56 -13.37 16.89
C GLU A 69 -1.44 -12.11 16.02
N ILE A 70 -0.62 -11.15 16.41
CA ILE A 70 -0.34 -9.93 15.63
C ILE A 70 0.19 -10.29 14.23
N ASN A 71 1.12 -11.25 14.13
CA ASN A 71 1.67 -11.70 12.85
C ASN A 71 0.61 -12.39 11.98
N SER A 72 -0.31 -13.16 12.57
CA SER A 72 -1.41 -13.77 11.81
C SER A 72 -2.43 -12.75 11.33
N GLU A 73 -2.73 -11.73 12.14
CA GLU A 73 -3.60 -10.62 11.79
C GLU A 73 -2.99 -9.80 10.65
N LEU A 74 -1.70 -9.46 10.76
CA LEU A 74 -0.95 -8.72 9.74
C LEU A 74 -0.84 -9.54 8.44
N LEU A 75 -0.61 -10.85 8.51
CA LEU A 75 -0.61 -11.72 7.33
C LEU A 75 -1.99 -11.76 6.64
N ASN A 76 -3.07 -11.78 7.42
CA ASN A 76 -4.44 -11.75 6.88
C ASN A 76 -4.83 -10.39 6.28
N ILE A 77 -4.35 -9.30 6.88
CA ILE A 77 -4.61 -7.92 6.44
C ILE A 77 -3.81 -7.60 5.17
N LEU A 78 -2.50 -7.86 5.21
CA LEU A 78 -1.53 -7.48 4.17
C LEU A 78 -1.45 -8.51 3.03
N GLY A 79 -1.88 -9.75 3.29
CA GLY A 79 -1.64 -10.87 2.38
C GLY A 79 -0.18 -11.33 2.41
N PRO A 80 0.13 -12.53 1.89
CA PRO A 80 1.45 -13.14 2.02
C PRO A 80 2.59 -12.30 1.43
N GLY A 81 2.38 -11.71 0.24
CA GLY A 81 3.41 -10.91 -0.43
C GLY A 81 3.78 -9.65 0.34
N GLU A 82 2.78 -8.91 0.82
CA GLU A 82 2.99 -7.63 1.50
C GLU A 82 3.41 -7.83 2.96
N TYR A 83 2.98 -8.93 3.58
CA TYR A 83 3.53 -9.37 4.87
C TYR A 83 5.01 -9.77 4.77
N ILE A 84 5.39 -10.54 3.75
CA ILE A 84 6.80 -10.89 3.49
C ILE A 84 7.63 -9.63 3.27
N ARG A 85 7.14 -8.67 2.47
CA ARG A 85 7.79 -7.37 2.30
C ARG A 85 7.93 -6.67 3.65
N MET A 86 6.86 -6.53 4.42
CA MET A 86 6.89 -5.88 5.74
C MET A 86 7.87 -6.53 6.72
N VAL A 87 7.93 -7.86 6.80
CA VAL A 87 8.86 -8.60 7.67
C VAL A 87 10.31 -8.39 7.23
N LEU A 88 10.57 -8.28 5.92
CA LEU A 88 11.90 -7.97 5.40
C LEU A 88 12.35 -6.52 5.68
N LEU A 89 11.41 -5.62 5.99
CA LEU A 89 11.70 -4.23 6.35
C LEU A 89 12.09 -4.06 7.83
N ASP A 90 11.75 -5.02 8.70
CA ASP A 90 12.06 -4.98 10.14
C ASP A 90 13.43 -5.61 10.43
N SER A 91 14.51 -5.01 9.90
CA SER A 91 15.89 -5.48 10.11
C SER A 91 16.47 -5.17 11.49
N THR A 92 15.72 -4.49 12.36
CA THR A 92 16.16 -4.06 13.70
C THR A 92 15.55 -4.88 14.83
N ASN A 93 14.73 -5.90 14.52
CA ASN A 93 14.11 -6.76 15.52
C ASN A 93 14.96 -8.02 15.81
N PRO A 94 15.68 -8.08 16.94
CA PRO A 94 16.56 -9.20 17.27
C PRO A 94 15.81 -10.52 17.56
N TYR A 95 14.47 -10.51 17.60
CA TYR A 95 13.64 -11.68 17.87
C TYR A 95 13.23 -12.45 16.61
N ASN A 96 13.50 -11.93 15.40
CA ASN A 96 13.12 -12.56 14.12
C ASN A 96 14.23 -13.38 13.44
N ALA A 97 15.48 -13.28 13.91
CA ALA A 97 16.62 -13.94 13.24
C ALA A 97 16.56 -15.48 13.28
N GLY A 98 15.87 -16.07 14.25
CA GLY A 98 15.68 -17.53 14.36
C GLY A 98 14.66 -18.06 13.35
N ASP A 99 13.47 -17.46 13.30
CA ASP A 99 12.37 -17.91 12.44
C ASP A 99 12.64 -17.66 10.94
N ILE A 100 13.40 -16.61 10.60
CA ILE A 100 13.82 -16.33 9.22
C ILE A 100 14.79 -17.41 8.70
N ASN A 101 15.68 -17.95 9.53
CA ASN A 101 16.67 -18.96 9.11
C ASN A 101 16.05 -20.36 8.94
N ASP A 102 15.09 -20.72 9.79
CA ASP A 102 14.33 -21.97 9.66
C ASP A 102 13.41 -21.92 8.43
N TRP A 103 12.75 -20.78 8.18
CA TRP A 103 11.93 -20.59 6.98
C TRP A 103 12.76 -20.52 5.69
N LEU A 104 13.93 -19.85 5.68
CA LEU A 104 14.83 -19.86 4.53
C LEU A 104 15.36 -21.28 4.24
N SER A 105 15.66 -22.08 5.27
CA SER A 105 16.02 -23.50 5.09
C SER A 105 14.92 -24.30 4.40
N ASP A 106 13.66 -24.07 4.77
CA ASP A 106 12.52 -24.74 4.13
C ASP A 106 12.30 -24.28 2.68
N VAL A 107 12.48 -22.99 2.39
CA VAL A 107 12.41 -22.43 1.03
C VAL A 107 13.57 -22.93 0.15
N TYR A 108 14.78 -23.03 0.69
CA TYR A 108 15.95 -23.60 -0.03
C TYR A 108 15.82 -25.12 -0.21
N ALA A 109 15.19 -25.83 0.73
CA ALA A 109 14.86 -27.24 0.58
C ALA A 109 13.81 -27.50 -0.52
N MET A 110 12.93 -26.52 -0.79
CA MET A 110 11.95 -26.58 -1.88
C MET A 110 12.53 -26.23 -3.26
N GLN A 111 13.70 -25.60 -3.35
CA GLN A 111 14.30 -25.12 -4.60
C GLN A 111 15.55 -25.90 -5.05
N SER A 112 15.65 -27.20 -4.77
CA SER A 112 16.75 -28.00 -5.31
C SER A 112 16.66 -28.14 -6.84
N LEU A 113 17.33 -27.25 -7.58
CA LEU A 113 18.17 -27.55 -8.74
C LEU A 113 19.00 -26.30 -9.13
N ASN A 114 20.31 -26.40 -8.86
CA ASN A 114 21.45 -25.68 -9.46
C ASN A 114 21.97 -24.37 -8.81
N PRO A 115 23.07 -24.44 -8.00
CA PRO A 115 23.76 -23.25 -7.49
C PRO A 115 25.00 -22.93 -8.35
N ASN A 116 25.08 -21.71 -8.90
CA ASN A 116 26.31 -21.20 -9.50
C ASN A 116 27.08 -20.27 -8.54
N LYS A 117 28.40 -20.37 -8.67
CA LYS A 117 29.59 -19.71 -8.08
C LYS A 117 29.48 -18.24 -7.59
N GLU A 118 28.40 -17.54 -7.90
CA GLU A 118 28.21 -16.13 -7.60
C GLU A 118 27.75 -15.90 -6.15
N VAL A 119 26.97 -16.82 -5.58
CA VAL A 119 26.50 -16.72 -4.19
C VAL A 119 27.64 -16.88 -3.17
N ALA A 120 28.59 -17.78 -3.45
CA ALA A 120 29.79 -17.95 -2.62
C ALA A 120 30.71 -16.71 -2.70
N THR A 121 30.73 -16.03 -3.85
CA THR A 121 31.51 -14.80 -4.05
C THR A 121 30.88 -13.62 -3.31
N ALA A 122 29.55 -13.48 -3.38
CA ALA A 122 28.81 -12.44 -2.66
C ALA A 122 28.95 -12.60 -1.14
N LYS A 123 28.84 -13.83 -0.62
CA LYS A 123 29.01 -14.12 0.82
C LYS A 123 30.43 -13.81 1.32
N LYS A 124 31.45 -14.06 0.49
CA LYS A 124 32.85 -13.74 0.81
C LYS A 124 33.12 -12.23 0.80
N THR A 125 32.50 -11.48 -0.12
CA THR A 125 32.64 -10.02 -0.18
C THR A 125 31.97 -9.35 1.02
N ILE A 126 30.76 -9.77 1.39
CA ILE A 126 30.02 -9.22 2.54
C ILE A 126 30.81 -9.40 3.84
N ASN A 127 31.35 -10.60 4.08
CA ASN A 127 32.13 -10.87 5.30
C ASN A 127 33.43 -10.04 5.36
N LYS A 128 34.09 -9.83 4.21
CA LYS A 128 35.30 -9.00 4.14
C LYS A 128 35.00 -7.52 4.42
N THR A 129 33.85 -7.02 3.94
CA THR A 129 33.44 -5.64 4.19
C THR A 129 33.01 -5.41 5.64
N SER A 130 32.35 -6.39 6.27
CA SER A 130 31.98 -6.29 7.69
C SER A 130 33.20 -6.26 8.63
N GLU A 131 34.25 -7.01 8.31
CA GLU A 131 35.49 -7.01 9.10
C GLU A 131 36.24 -5.66 8.97
N ALA A 132 36.29 -5.09 7.75
CA ALA A 132 36.92 -3.78 7.53
C ALA A 132 36.23 -2.64 8.30
N ILE A 133 34.89 -2.67 8.39
CA ILE A 133 34.11 -1.67 9.13
C ILE A 133 34.34 -1.79 10.64
N VAL A 134 34.47 -3.01 11.17
CA VAL A 134 34.76 -3.23 12.59
C VAL A 134 36.16 -2.76 12.97
N ASP A 135 37.13 -2.89 12.07
CA ASP A 135 38.50 -2.42 12.30
C ASP A 135 38.62 -0.89 12.18
N GLU A 136 37.84 -0.26 11.30
CA GLU A 136 37.79 1.20 11.16
C GLU A 136 37.12 1.88 12.38
N LEU A 137 36.12 1.22 12.98
CA LEU A 137 35.44 1.69 14.19
C LEU A 137 36.28 1.55 15.48
N LYS A 138 37.31 0.70 15.48
CA LYS A 138 38.23 0.56 16.63
C LYS A 138 39.38 1.57 16.61
N GLY A 139 39.53 2.34 15.54
CA GLY A 139 40.63 3.29 15.36
C GLY A 139 40.38 4.71 15.87
N SER A 140 39.16 5.05 16.31
CA SER A 140 38.79 6.44 16.64
C SER A 140 38.33 6.62 18.10
N GLU A 141 39.20 6.34 19.06
CA GLU A 141 39.01 6.80 20.44
C GLU A 141 40.32 7.40 20.97
N THR A 142 40.56 8.69 20.70
CA THR A 142 41.27 9.58 21.62
C THR A 142 40.86 11.02 21.37
N SER A 143 40.37 11.70 22.42
CA SER A 143 40.61 13.11 22.76
C SER A 143 39.34 13.81 23.25
N ASP A 144 39.30 14.02 24.56
CA ASP A 144 38.35 14.85 25.29
C ASP A 144 38.25 16.28 24.74
N SER A 145 37.07 16.69 24.30
CA SER A 145 36.54 18.05 24.53
C SER A 145 35.07 18.12 24.10
N GLU A 146 34.22 18.37 25.08
CA GLU A 146 32.78 18.52 24.95
C GLU A 146 32.43 19.96 24.53
N PRO A 147 31.60 20.13 23.48
CA PRO A 147 30.53 21.11 23.60
C PRO A 147 29.17 20.48 23.25
N THR A 148 28.26 20.58 24.20
CA THR A 148 26.85 20.22 24.09
C THR A 148 26.14 21.11 23.04
N PHE A 149 26.04 20.62 21.82
CA PHE A 149 25.24 21.23 20.74
C PHE A 149 24.49 20.13 19.96
N LYS A 150 23.63 19.36 20.64
CA LYS A 150 22.90 18.23 20.03
C LYS A 150 21.40 18.41 19.82
N ASP A 151 20.74 19.41 20.42
CA ASP A 151 19.26 19.46 20.38
C ASP A 151 18.63 20.47 19.39
N SER A 152 19.37 21.48 18.90
CA SER A 152 18.77 22.52 18.05
C SER A 152 18.62 22.14 16.58
N LYS A 153 19.47 21.24 16.05
CA LYS A 153 19.39 20.80 14.63
C LYS A 153 18.19 19.90 14.34
N GLY A 154 17.75 19.10 15.31
CA GLY A 154 16.58 18.23 15.15
C GLY A 154 15.27 19.03 15.06
N ILE A 155 15.11 20.04 15.92
CA ILE A 155 13.88 20.86 16.00
C ILE A 155 13.71 21.75 14.77
N ILE A 156 14.81 22.32 14.24
CA ILE A 156 14.76 23.17 13.04
C ILE A 156 14.42 22.34 11.80
N ASN A 157 15.00 21.14 11.64
CA ASN A 157 14.67 20.25 10.52
C ASN A 157 13.22 19.74 10.56
N MET A 158 12.68 19.46 11.75
CA MET A 158 11.31 18.96 11.88
C MET A 158 10.26 20.04 11.62
N THR A 159 10.52 21.29 12.03
CA THR A 159 9.57 22.41 11.84
C THR A 159 9.55 22.90 10.39
N MET A 160 10.72 23.02 9.74
CA MET A 160 10.78 23.36 8.31
C MET A 160 10.10 22.31 7.43
N ASN A 161 10.22 21.02 7.79
CA ASN A 161 9.52 19.97 7.06
C ASN A 161 8.00 20.10 7.18
N ASN A 162 7.45 20.47 8.33
CA ASN A 162 5.99 20.55 8.49
C ASN A 162 5.35 21.69 7.67
N GLU A 163 5.97 22.87 7.65
CA GLU A 163 5.45 24.03 6.91
C GLU A 163 5.59 23.83 5.39
N PHE A 164 6.76 23.36 4.95
CA PHE A 164 6.98 23.01 3.55
C PHE A 164 6.05 21.89 3.05
N MET A 165 5.84 20.85 3.86
CA MET A 165 4.92 19.77 3.49
C MET A 165 3.46 20.25 3.45
N LYS A 166 3.09 21.24 4.26
CA LYS A 166 1.78 21.90 4.17
C LYS A 166 1.65 22.67 2.85
N GLU A 167 2.67 23.41 2.42
CA GLU A 167 2.67 24.08 1.12
C GLU A 167 2.55 23.09 -0.04
N ILE A 168 3.24 21.95 0.01
CA ILE A 168 3.07 20.88 -1.00
C ILE A 168 1.64 20.35 -1.00
N LYS A 169 1.04 20.09 0.17
CA LYS A 169 -0.36 19.64 0.27
C LYS A 169 -1.32 20.64 -0.35
N ASP A 170 -1.13 21.92 -0.04
CA ASP A 170 -1.99 23.00 -0.52
C ASP A 170 -1.80 23.21 -2.03
N ALA A 171 -0.56 23.12 -2.54
CA ALA A 171 -0.25 23.18 -3.97
C ALA A 171 -0.86 22.01 -4.73
N MET A 172 -0.72 20.77 -4.23
CA MET A 172 -1.33 19.58 -4.83
C MET A 172 -2.85 19.63 -4.80
N ARG A 173 -3.45 20.12 -3.71
CA ARG A 173 -4.90 20.33 -3.64
C ARG A 173 -5.34 21.35 -4.69
N LYS A 174 -4.62 22.46 -4.80
CA LYS A 174 -4.92 23.49 -5.79
C LYS A 174 -4.77 22.97 -7.21
N GLU A 175 -3.73 22.20 -7.52
CA GLU A 175 -3.55 21.54 -8.81
C GLU A 175 -4.72 20.59 -9.10
N TYR A 176 -5.14 19.79 -8.12
CA TYR A 176 -6.32 18.93 -8.24
C TYR A 176 -7.59 19.75 -8.50
N GLU A 177 -7.82 20.83 -7.74
CA GLU A 177 -8.96 21.72 -7.94
C GLU A 177 -8.91 22.45 -9.29
N GLU A 178 -7.74 22.84 -9.79
CA GLU A 178 -7.61 23.46 -11.11
C GLU A 178 -7.81 22.44 -12.25
N ILE A 179 -7.37 21.20 -12.08
CA ILE A 179 -7.56 20.13 -13.07
C ILE A 179 -9.02 19.63 -13.09
N TYR A 180 -9.65 19.51 -11.91
CA TYR A 180 -10.99 18.94 -11.77
C TYR A 180 -12.12 19.97 -11.72
N LEU A 181 -11.85 21.18 -11.22
CA LEU A 181 -12.81 22.27 -11.05
C LEU A 181 -12.44 23.51 -11.88
N GLY A 182 -11.37 23.41 -12.70
CA GLY A 182 -10.91 24.49 -13.57
C GLY A 182 -12.07 25.16 -14.28
N SER A 183 -12.17 26.48 -14.08
CA SER A 183 -13.19 27.35 -14.66
C SER A 183 -13.13 27.26 -16.19
N PHE A 184 -13.91 26.34 -16.76
CA PHE A 184 -14.18 26.36 -18.18
C PHE A 184 -14.79 27.71 -18.54
N PRO A 185 -14.33 28.35 -19.62
CA PRO A 185 -14.94 29.59 -20.08
C PRO A 185 -16.44 29.35 -20.21
N ALA A 186 -17.23 30.17 -19.52
CA ALA A 186 -18.68 30.09 -19.57
C ALA A 186 -19.12 30.36 -21.02
N MET A 187 -19.27 29.28 -21.80
CA MET A 187 -19.80 29.36 -23.16
C MET A 187 -21.29 29.60 -23.10
N SER A 188 -21.80 30.46 -23.99
CA SER A 188 -23.21 30.85 -23.96
C SER A 188 -24.11 29.62 -24.19
N PRO A 189 -25.26 29.53 -23.48
CA PRO A 189 -26.21 28.40 -23.61
C PRO A 189 -26.85 28.25 -25.00
N GLU A 190 -26.63 29.18 -25.92
CA GLU A 190 -27.34 29.28 -27.20
C GLU A 190 -26.79 28.34 -28.30
N ALA A 191 -25.67 27.64 -28.07
CA ALA A 191 -25.00 26.81 -29.07
C ALA A 191 -25.41 25.33 -29.09
N CYS A 192 -26.37 24.90 -28.27
CA CYS A 192 -26.79 23.49 -28.22
C CYS A 192 -27.85 23.18 -29.28
N GLU A 193 -27.44 23.00 -30.54
CA GLU A 193 -28.32 22.38 -31.55
C GLU A 193 -28.63 20.93 -31.15
N LEU A 194 -29.92 20.64 -30.94
CA LEU A 194 -30.39 19.64 -29.97
C LEU A 194 -30.36 18.18 -30.45
N ASP A 195 -30.47 17.91 -31.76
CA ASP A 195 -30.76 16.53 -32.24
C ASP A 195 -29.52 15.76 -32.71
N SER A 196 -28.61 16.42 -33.45
CA SER A 196 -27.34 15.80 -33.87
C SER A 196 -26.40 15.54 -32.68
N SER A 197 -26.54 16.35 -31.62
CA SER A 197 -25.68 16.28 -30.44
C SER A 197 -25.98 15.09 -29.53
N ILE A 198 -27.23 14.62 -29.42
CA ILE A 198 -27.59 13.52 -28.49
C ILE A 198 -26.95 12.19 -28.91
N VAL A 199 -26.97 11.87 -30.20
CA VAL A 199 -26.37 10.62 -30.71
C VAL A 199 -24.86 10.64 -30.51
N GLU A 200 -24.19 11.76 -30.81
CA GLU A 200 -22.74 11.87 -30.61
C GLU A 200 -22.37 11.88 -29.12
N ILE A 201 -23.16 12.53 -28.25
CA ILE A 201 -22.95 12.51 -26.80
C ILE A 201 -22.96 11.07 -26.28
N ARG A 202 -23.97 10.27 -26.62
CA ARG A 202 -24.06 8.87 -26.19
C ARG A 202 -22.88 8.04 -26.70
N ARG A 203 -22.50 8.25 -27.96
CA ARG A 203 -21.32 7.60 -28.55
C ARG A 203 -20.04 7.92 -27.77
N LEU A 204 -19.85 9.17 -27.37
CA LEU A 204 -18.68 9.59 -26.59
C LEU A 204 -18.73 9.08 -25.15
N GLU A 205 -19.91 9.02 -24.53
CA GLU A 205 -20.09 8.38 -23.22
C GLU A 205 -19.69 6.89 -23.28
N ASP A 206 -20.15 6.16 -24.30
CA ASP A 206 -19.80 4.75 -24.50
C ASP A 206 -18.28 4.55 -24.70
N ILE A 207 -17.63 5.44 -25.47
CA ILE A 207 -16.17 5.36 -25.69
C ILE A 207 -15.41 5.64 -24.39
N LEU A 208 -15.82 6.65 -23.60
CA LEU A 208 -15.19 6.97 -22.32
C LEU A 208 -15.39 5.87 -21.28
N GLU A 209 -16.58 5.27 -21.21
CA GLU A 209 -16.88 4.12 -20.37
C GLU A 209 -15.96 2.94 -20.74
N TRP A 210 -15.90 2.59 -22.02
CA TRP A 210 -15.00 1.54 -22.52
C TRP A 210 -13.53 1.84 -22.20
N PHE A 211 -13.10 3.09 -22.37
CA PHE A 211 -11.73 3.51 -22.09
C PHE A 211 -11.37 3.33 -20.60
N VAL A 212 -12.25 3.75 -19.68
CA VAL A 212 -12.03 3.55 -18.24
C VAL A 212 -12.03 2.06 -17.87
N ILE A 213 -12.94 1.26 -18.46
CA ILE A 213 -12.90 -0.21 -18.29
C ILE A 213 -11.57 -0.78 -18.77
N LYS A 214 -11.05 -0.30 -19.90
CA LYS A 214 -9.74 -0.71 -20.42
C LYS A 214 -8.61 -0.31 -19.47
N LEU A 215 -8.60 0.89 -18.92
CA LEU A 215 -7.63 1.30 -17.89
C LEU A 215 -7.71 0.42 -16.64
N LYS A 216 -8.91 0.12 -16.16
CA LYS A 216 -9.12 -0.80 -15.03
C LYS A 216 -8.64 -2.21 -15.31
N SER A 217 -8.63 -2.67 -16.57
CA SER A 217 -8.20 -4.03 -16.92
C SER A 217 -6.71 -4.29 -16.66
N PHE A 218 -5.90 -3.24 -16.55
CA PHE A 218 -4.49 -3.35 -16.14
C PHE A 218 -4.31 -3.50 -14.63
N MET A 219 -5.40 -3.41 -13.84
CA MET A 219 -5.39 -3.70 -12.42
C MET A 219 -5.70 -5.18 -12.21
N LEU A 220 -4.65 -5.97 -11.96
CA LEU A 220 -4.84 -7.31 -11.44
C LEU A 220 -5.41 -7.19 -10.01
N GLN A 221 -5.97 -8.28 -9.46
CA GLN A 221 -6.67 -8.27 -8.17
C GLN A 221 -5.92 -7.57 -7.01
N VAL A 222 -4.59 -7.52 -7.08
CA VAL A 222 -3.71 -7.00 -6.02
C VAL A 222 -2.60 -6.06 -6.48
N VAL A 223 -2.37 -5.89 -7.80
CA VAL A 223 -1.25 -5.10 -8.33
C VAL A 223 -1.57 -4.48 -9.69
N PHE A 224 -0.99 -3.33 -9.99
CA PHE A 224 -1.02 -2.73 -11.33
C PHE A 224 0.00 -3.39 -12.27
N ASP A 225 -0.47 -3.94 -13.40
CA ASP A 225 0.38 -4.46 -14.47
C ASP A 225 0.91 -3.31 -15.36
N TYR A 226 1.85 -2.56 -14.79
CA TYR A 226 2.43 -1.38 -15.45
C TYR A 226 3.19 -1.74 -16.74
N ARG A 227 3.62 -2.99 -16.91
CA ARG A 227 4.35 -3.45 -18.10
C ARG A 227 3.40 -3.65 -19.27
N GLU A 228 2.28 -4.33 -19.05
CA GLU A 228 1.25 -4.48 -20.08
C GLU A 228 0.63 -3.12 -20.44
N PHE A 229 0.47 -2.24 -19.44
CA PHE A 229 0.02 -0.87 -19.69
C PHE A 229 1.04 -0.07 -20.52
N GLU A 230 2.34 -0.16 -20.23
CA GLU A 230 3.41 0.50 -20.99
C GLU A 230 3.38 0.10 -22.47
N LEU A 231 3.14 -1.19 -22.76
CA LEU A 231 3.03 -1.68 -24.14
C LEU A 231 1.82 -1.08 -24.90
N MET A 232 0.74 -0.76 -24.20
CA MET A 232 -0.48 -0.19 -24.79
C MET A 232 -0.57 1.34 -24.65
N GLY A 233 0.40 1.97 -24.00
CA GLY A 233 0.32 3.38 -23.59
C GLY A 233 0.11 4.34 -24.77
N GLU A 234 0.84 4.15 -25.87
CA GLU A 234 0.75 4.99 -27.07
C GLU A 234 -0.62 4.88 -27.77
N GLU A 235 -1.17 3.67 -27.87
CA GLU A 235 -2.50 3.46 -28.45
C GLU A 235 -3.60 4.14 -27.60
N LEU A 236 -3.50 4.00 -26.27
CA LEU A 236 -4.45 4.62 -25.34
C LEU A 236 -4.36 6.14 -25.35
N ASP A 237 -3.17 6.71 -25.50
CA ASP A 237 -2.95 8.16 -25.61
C ASP A 237 -3.67 8.73 -26.85
N HIS A 238 -3.48 8.10 -28.01
CA HIS A 238 -4.18 8.50 -29.24
C HIS A 238 -5.70 8.44 -29.09
N ILE A 239 -6.24 7.38 -28.47
CA ILE A 239 -7.68 7.25 -28.24
C ILE A 239 -8.20 8.40 -27.38
N ILE A 240 -7.53 8.73 -26.26
CA ILE A 240 -8.02 9.78 -25.37
C ILE A 240 -7.86 11.19 -25.96
N GLU A 241 -6.85 11.42 -26.82
CA GLU A 241 -6.71 12.67 -27.58
C GLU A 241 -7.84 12.87 -28.60
N ASP A 242 -8.20 11.83 -29.35
CA ASP A 242 -9.30 11.84 -30.31
C ASP A 242 -10.65 12.10 -29.62
N VAL A 243 -10.88 11.42 -28.49
CA VAL A 243 -12.08 11.61 -27.66
C VAL A 243 -12.11 13.01 -27.08
N ASN A 244 -10.99 13.52 -26.56
CA ASN A 244 -10.89 14.89 -26.03
C ASN A 244 -11.28 15.93 -27.09
N THR A 245 -10.76 15.80 -28.31
CA THR A 245 -11.10 16.69 -29.43
C THR A 245 -12.59 16.63 -29.79
N SER A 246 -13.21 15.45 -29.69
CA SER A 246 -14.62 15.25 -29.99
C SER A 246 -15.53 15.78 -28.89
N VAL A 247 -15.20 15.50 -27.62
CA VAL A 247 -15.91 16.02 -26.44
C VAL A 247 -15.87 17.53 -26.41
N LEU A 248 -14.74 18.19 -26.69
CA LEU A 248 -14.65 19.65 -26.68
C LEU A 248 -15.61 20.33 -27.68
N LYS A 249 -16.05 19.63 -28.73
CA LYS A 249 -17.04 20.15 -29.69
C LYS A 249 -18.48 20.11 -29.17
N VAL A 250 -18.78 19.22 -28.21
CA VAL A 250 -20.14 19.00 -27.67
C VAL A 250 -20.26 19.29 -26.16
N ALA A 251 -19.12 19.52 -25.50
CA ALA A 251 -18.96 19.67 -24.06
C ALA A 251 -19.79 20.80 -23.44
N SER A 252 -20.01 21.88 -24.18
CA SER A 252 -20.83 23.01 -23.75
C SER A 252 -22.25 22.59 -23.35
N CYS A 253 -22.71 21.45 -23.87
CA CYS A 253 -24.08 20.95 -23.68
C CYS A 253 -24.18 19.80 -22.66
N ASN A 254 -23.06 19.18 -22.27
CA ASN A 254 -23.09 18.03 -21.36
C ASN A 254 -21.92 18.05 -20.35
N LYS A 255 -22.22 18.52 -19.14
CA LYS A 255 -21.28 18.54 -18.01
C LYS A 255 -20.86 17.14 -17.56
N GLN A 256 -21.75 16.15 -17.65
CA GLN A 256 -21.45 14.78 -17.27
C GLN A 256 -20.39 14.17 -18.20
N LEU A 257 -20.52 14.38 -19.51
CA LEU A 257 -19.54 13.94 -20.50
C LEU A 257 -18.17 14.58 -20.25
N MET A 258 -18.13 15.88 -19.92
CA MET A 258 -16.88 16.55 -19.55
C MET A 258 -16.25 15.95 -18.29
N ASN A 259 -17.06 15.67 -17.25
CA ASN A 259 -16.56 15.05 -16.02
C ASN A 259 -15.98 13.65 -16.27
N GLN A 260 -16.61 12.85 -17.14
CA GLN A 260 -16.09 11.55 -17.56
C GLN A 260 -14.73 11.69 -18.26
N LEU A 261 -14.61 12.65 -19.19
CA LEU A 261 -13.34 12.91 -19.88
C LEU A 261 -12.23 13.33 -18.90
N ILE A 262 -12.53 14.24 -17.96
CA ILE A 262 -11.57 14.68 -16.94
C ILE A 262 -11.09 13.50 -16.11
N HIS A 263 -12.02 12.66 -15.64
CA HIS A 263 -11.68 11.48 -14.87
C HIS A 263 -10.83 10.47 -15.67
N ALA A 264 -11.24 10.16 -16.90
CA ALA A 264 -10.50 9.25 -17.78
C ALA A 264 -9.06 9.73 -18.03
N LYS A 265 -8.88 11.02 -18.34
CA LYS A 265 -7.54 11.64 -18.53
C LYS A 265 -6.72 11.61 -17.26
N TYR A 266 -7.32 11.89 -16.11
CA TYR A 266 -6.63 11.81 -14.83
C TYR A 266 -6.16 10.39 -14.52
N MET A 267 -7.02 9.38 -14.72
CA MET A 267 -6.66 7.98 -14.47
C MET A 267 -5.53 7.55 -15.41
N PHE A 268 -5.64 7.83 -16.71
CA PHE A 268 -4.61 7.53 -17.70
C PHE A 268 -3.27 8.19 -17.36
N SER A 269 -3.27 9.50 -17.13
CA SER A 269 -2.04 10.24 -16.79
C SER A 269 -1.42 9.77 -15.47
N THR A 270 -2.23 9.41 -14.47
CA THR A 270 -1.73 8.85 -13.20
C THR A 270 -1.03 7.51 -13.43
N MET A 271 -1.60 6.63 -14.25
CA MET A 271 -1.01 5.35 -14.62
C MET A 271 0.29 5.54 -15.42
N ALA A 272 0.26 6.39 -16.45
CA ALA A 272 1.42 6.69 -17.31
C ALA A 272 2.59 7.27 -16.52
N ASN A 273 2.34 8.27 -15.67
CA ASN A 273 3.36 8.87 -14.82
C ASN A 273 3.93 7.90 -13.76
N SER A 274 3.23 6.81 -13.48
CA SER A 274 3.67 5.82 -12.49
C SER A 274 4.56 4.73 -13.08
N ILE A 275 4.59 4.54 -14.41
CA ILE A 275 5.40 3.50 -15.07
C ILE A 275 6.88 3.62 -14.68
N GLU A 276 7.48 4.81 -14.90
CA GLU A 276 8.90 5.03 -14.61
C GLU A 276 9.21 4.83 -13.12
N LEU A 277 8.32 5.31 -12.25
CA LEU A 277 8.47 5.17 -10.80
C LEU A 277 8.43 3.70 -10.39
N LEU A 278 7.42 2.95 -10.82
CA LEU A 278 7.29 1.52 -10.49
C LEU A 278 8.48 0.72 -11.03
N GLY A 279 8.89 0.96 -12.27
CA GLY A 279 10.06 0.31 -12.86
C GLY A 279 11.40 0.66 -12.19
N TYR A 280 11.54 1.89 -11.66
CA TYR A 280 12.70 2.32 -10.89
C TYR A 280 12.72 1.68 -9.49
N TYR A 281 11.61 1.78 -8.75
CA TYR A 281 11.53 1.32 -7.36
C TYR A 281 11.43 -0.20 -7.23
N GLU A 282 10.94 -0.93 -8.24
CA GLU A 282 10.92 -2.40 -8.27
C GLU A 282 12.33 -3.00 -8.16
N LYS A 283 13.34 -2.34 -8.77
CA LYS A 283 14.71 -2.85 -8.85
C LYS A 283 15.52 -2.61 -7.59
N ALA A 284 15.03 -1.79 -6.67
CA ALA A 284 15.76 -1.34 -5.50
C ALA A 284 15.22 -1.96 -4.21
N TYR A 285 16.06 -2.71 -3.51
CA TYR A 285 15.68 -3.46 -2.31
C TYR A 285 15.95 -2.71 -0.99
N THR A 286 15.72 -1.40 -0.95
CA THR A 286 15.78 -0.68 0.34
C THR A 286 14.38 -0.41 0.88
N PRO A 287 14.23 -0.27 2.21
CA PRO A 287 12.93 -0.03 2.82
C PRO A 287 12.10 1.10 2.21
N VAL A 288 12.76 2.23 1.95
CA VAL A 288 12.13 3.40 1.33
C VAL A 288 11.59 3.10 -0.07
N HIS A 289 12.32 2.30 -0.88
CA HIS A 289 11.90 2.01 -2.25
C HIS A 289 10.64 1.13 -2.25
N ILE A 290 10.57 0.15 -1.34
CA ILE A 290 9.39 -0.69 -1.17
C ILE A 290 8.18 0.16 -0.76
N LEU A 291 8.34 1.07 0.20
CA LEU A 291 7.25 1.95 0.64
C LEU A 291 6.76 2.88 -0.48
N ILE A 292 7.68 3.44 -1.28
CA ILE A 292 7.31 4.27 -2.43
C ILE A 292 6.58 3.44 -3.49
N TYR A 293 7.10 2.26 -3.82
CA TYR A 293 6.45 1.35 -4.76
C TYR A 293 5.02 1.03 -4.32
N SER A 294 4.85 0.60 -3.06
CA SER A 294 3.55 0.18 -2.53
C SER A 294 2.54 1.33 -2.49
N VAL A 295 2.96 2.56 -2.17
CA VAL A 295 2.03 3.71 -2.16
C VAL A 295 1.66 4.19 -3.57
N VAL A 296 2.57 4.08 -4.54
CA VAL A 296 2.29 4.37 -5.96
C VAL A 296 1.26 3.37 -6.49
N ASP A 297 1.49 2.08 -6.27
CA ASP A 297 0.59 1.00 -6.69
C ASP A 297 -0.79 1.13 -6.04
N LEU A 298 -0.84 1.40 -4.73
CA LEU A 298 -2.11 1.60 -4.01
C LEU A 298 -2.90 2.82 -4.53
N ASN A 299 -2.23 3.93 -4.83
CA ASN A 299 -2.89 5.10 -5.40
C ASN A 299 -3.66 4.74 -6.68
N ILE A 300 -3.01 3.98 -7.55
CA ILE A 300 -3.59 3.53 -8.82
C ILE A 300 -4.75 2.55 -8.57
N MET A 301 -4.58 1.58 -7.67
CA MET A 301 -5.63 0.63 -7.29
C MET A 301 -6.88 1.33 -6.74
N LEU A 302 -6.71 2.40 -5.96
CA LEU A 302 -7.83 3.17 -5.42
C LEU A 302 -8.62 3.89 -6.53
N LEU A 303 -7.96 4.36 -7.60
CA LEU A 303 -8.65 4.95 -8.74
C LEU A 303 -9.53 3.94 -9.46
N ALA A 304 -9.13 2.67 -9.50
CA ALA A 304 -9.93 1.62 -10.12
C ALA A 304 -11.24 1.30 -9.37
N LEU A 305 -11.38 1.78 -8.12
CA LEU A 305 -12.61 1.69 -7.35
C LEU A 305 -13.63 2.79 -7.68
N LEU A 306 -13.28 3.72 -8.57
CA LEU A 306 -14.17 4.76 -9.08
C LEU A 306 -14.79 4.30 -10.41
N SER A 307 -16.05 4.64 -10.66
CA SER A 307 -16.73 4.48 -11.96
C SER A 307 -16.12 5.38 -13.04
N SER A 308 -16.57 5.25 -14.29
CA SER A 308 -16.15 6.12 -15.40
C SER A 308 -16.46 7.60 -15.17
N GLN A 309 -17.43 7.92 -14.31
CA GLN A 309 -17.77 9.28 -13.91
C GLN A 309 -16.91 9.81 -12.75
N GLY A 310 -15.95 9.02 -12.24
CA GLY A 310 -15.09 9.40 -11.12
C GLY A 310 -15.79 9.37 -9.75
N ILE A 311 -16.97 8.74 -9.66
CA ILE A 311 -17.68 8.52 -8.39
C ILE A 311 -17.43 7.09 -7.88
N PRO A 312 -17.41 6.84 -6.56
CA PRO A 312 -17.22 5.50 -6.00
C PRO A 312 -18.18 4.44 -6.57
N ASP A 313 -17.62 3.31 -6.99
CA ASP A 313 -18.36 2.19 -7.59
C ASP A 313 -18.54 1.04 -6.59
N ASN A 314 -19.61 1.13 -5.80
CA ASN A 314 -19.95 0.14 -4.78
C ASN A 314 -20.35 -1.24 -5.36
N SER A 315 -20.50 -1.36 -6.69
CA SER A 315 -20.81 -2.64 -7.33
C SER A 315 -19.60 -3.57 -7.44
N ILE A 316 -18.39 -3.02 -7.25
CA ILE A 316 -17.13 -3.78 -7.29
C ILE A 316 -17.09 -4.80 -6.16
N GLU A 317 -16.79 -6.06 -6.49
CA GLU A 317 -16.63 -7.12 -5.50
C GLU A 317 -15.55 -6.76 -4.47
N GLY A 318 -15.92 -6.88 -3.19
CA GLY A 318 -15.06 -6.57 -2.06
C GLY A 318 -14.76 -5.08 -1.88
N PHE A 319 -15.56 -4.16 -2.44
CA PHE A 319 -15.33 -2.72 -2.35
C PHE A 319 -15.02 -2.24 -0.91
N ARG A 320 -15.89 -2.58 0.05
CA ARG A 320 -15.72 -2.23 1.48
C ARG A 320 -14.38 -2.72 2.04
N ASP A 321 -14.04 -3.98 1.80
CA ASP A 321 -12.82 -4.58 2.31
C ASP A 321 -11.57 -3.96 1.69
N LYS A 322 -11.62 -3.65 0.38
CA LYS A 322 -10.53 -2.97 -0.34
C LYS A 322 -10.29 -1.57 0.22
N VAL A 323 -11.34 -0.78 0.44
CA VAL A 323 -11.23 0.56 1.03
C VAL A 323 -10.71 0.51 2.46
N TYR A 324 -11.21 -0.43 3.27
CA TYR A 324 -10.74 -0.62 4.65
C TYR A 324 -9.26 -1.00 4.69
N LYS A 325 -8.83 -1.99 3.89
CA LYS A 325 -7.43 -2.41 3.79
C LYS A 325 -6.52 -1.28 3.32
N ALA A 326 -6.95 -0.50 2.33
CA ALA A 326 -6.17 0.63 1.84
C ALA A 326 -5.91 1.67 2.93
N ASN A 327 -6.92 2.03 3.73
CA ASN A 327 -6.75 2.95 4.86
C ASN A 327 -5.76 2.42 5.91
N ILE A 328 -5.84 1.13 6.25
CA ILE A 328 -4.87 0.51 7.18
C ILE A 328 -3.46 0.54 6.59
N SER A 329 -3.30 0.14 5.33
CA SER A 329 -2.00 0.12 4.66
C SER A 329 -1.35 1.51 4.65
N LEU A 330 -2.12 2.56 4.34
CA LEU A 330 -1.61 3.94 4.39
C LEU A 330 -1.10 4.30 5.80
N GLN A 331 -1.88 4.03 6.86
CA GLN A 331 -1.45 4.34 8.22
C GLN A 331 -0.17 3.57 8.63
N ILE A 332 -0.04 2.31 8.22
CA ILE A 332 1.15 1.50 8.50
C ILE A 332 2.34 2.05 7.72
N TRP A 333 2.20 2.32 6.43
CA TRP A 333 3.27 2.79 5.58
C TRP A 333 3.76 4.20 5.93
N GLU A 334 2.87 5.08 6.39
CA GLU A 334 3.27 6.39 6.90
C GLU A 334 4.21 6.27 8.10
N LYS A 335 3.80 5.49 9.10
CA LYS A 335 4.62 5.25 10.30
C LYS A 335 5.94 4.56 9.96
N ALA A 336 5.90 3.58 9.05
CA ALA A 336 7.11 2.91 8.59
C ALA A 336 8.06 3.89 7.88
N PHE A 337 7.53 4.79 7.04
CA PHE A 337 8.31 5.79 6.34
C PHE A 337 8.96 6.79 7.29
N GLU A 338 8.23 7.24 8.32
CA GLU A 338 8.74 8.14 9.36
C GLU A 338 9.88 7.52 10.19
N GLY A 339 9.90 6.19 10.31
CA GLY A 339 10.96 5.46 10.99
C GLY A 339 12.24 5.29 10.18
N VAL A 340 12.25 5.63 8.88
CA VAL A 340 13.47 5.46 8.07
C VAL A 340 14.37 6.69 8.18
N GLU A 341 15.62 6.48 8.61
CA GLU A 341 16.63 7.53 8.73
C GLU A 341 17.31 7.84 7.38
N ASN A 342 17.85 9.05 7.24
CA ASN A 342 18.70 9.47 6.12
C ASN A 342 18.05 9.35 4.72
N ILE A 343 16.73 9.56 4.62
CA ILE A 343 16.02 9.56 3.34
C ILE A 343 16.40 10.81 2.54
N SER A 344 16.87 10.62 1.30
CA SER A 344 17.09 11.73 0.36
C SER A 344 15.81 12.52 0.12
N PHE A 345 15.90 13.85 0.01
CA PHE A 345 14.75 14.74 -0.22
C PHE A 345 13.81 14.29 -1.35
N GLY A 346 14.35 13.89 -2.51
CA GLY A 346 13.53 13.44 -3.65
C GLY A 346 12.63 12.24 -3.32
N LYS A 347 13.10 11.30 -2.50
CA LYS A 347 12.31 10.14 -2.05
C LYS A 347 11.20 10.54 -1.07
N GLN A 348 11.45 11.53 -0.22
CA GLN A 348 10.43 12.09 0.67
C GLN A 348 9.30 12.74 -0.12
N VAL A 349 9.66 13.58 -1.11
CA VAL A 349 8.68 14.22 -2.00
C VAL A 349 7.87 13.17 -2.76
N MET A 350 8.53 12.16 -3.35
CA MET A 350 7.85 11.11 -4.10
C MET A 350 6.88 10.30 -3.23
N PHE A 351 7.31 9.83 -2.07
CA PHE A 351 6.43 9.10 -1.14
C PHE A 351 5.22 9.96 -0.76
N ARG A 352 5.45 11.20 -0.32
CA ARG A 352 4.38 12.05 0.21
C ARG A 352 3.38 12.47 -0.87
N ARG A 353 3.83 12.71 -2.11
CA ARG A 353 2.93 13.00 -3.25
C ARG A 353 1.94 11.87 -3.47
N HIS A 354 2.42 10.64 -3.61
CA HIS A 354 1.56 9.48 -3.86
C HIS A 354 0.73 9.11 -2.62
N PHE A 355 1.30 9.27 -1.42
CA PHE A 355 0.60 9.06 -0.17
C PHE A 355 -0.64 9.95 -0.04
N TYR A 356 -0.51 11.26 -0.26
CA TYR A 356 -1.65 12.18 -0.14
C TYR A 356 -2.69 11.97 -1.24
N ALA A 357 -2.27 11.58 -2.46
CA ALA A 357 -3.20 11.22 -3.52
C ALA A 357 -4.03 9.98 -3.14
N ALA A 358 -3.37 8.94 -2.65
CA ALA A 358 -4.01 7.72 -2.17
C ALA A 358 -4.93 7.99 -0.97
N GLU A 359 -4.47 8.73 0.03
CA GLU A 359 -5.23 9.09 1.23
C GLU A 359 -6.50 9.88 0.87
N ASN A 360 -6.40 10.87 -0.03
CA ASN A 360 -7.57 11.64 -0.46
C ASN A 360 -8.61 10.76 -1.16
N THR A 361 -8.15 9.85 -2.02
CA THR A 361 -9.02 8.90 -2.73
C THR A 361 -9.65 7.90 -1.76
N ALA A 362 -8.87 7.31 -0.85
CA ALA A 362 -9.37 6.39 0.17
C ALA A 362 -10.39 7.08 1.10
N ARG A 363 -10.15 8.32 1.49
CA ARG A 363 -11.09 9.13 2.29
C ARG A 363 -12.38 9.43 1.54
N LEU A 364 -12.31 9.71 0.24
CA LEU A 364 -13.50 9.87 -0.61
C LEU A 364 -14.32 8.57 -0.64
N LEU A 365 -13.66 7.45 -0.92
CA LEU A 365 -14.29 6.12 -1.01
C LEU A 365 -14.90 5.68 0.32
N SER A 366 -14.26 6.00 1.45
CA SER A 366 -14.71 5.62 2.80
C SER A 366 -16.08 6.18 3.17
N LYS A 367 -16.49 7.31 2.56
CA LYS A 367 -17.82 7.90 2.77
C LYS A 367 -18.97 7.04 2.23
N TYR A 368 -18.67 6.00 1.45
CA TYR A 368 -19.63 5.11 0.80
C TYR A 368 -19.66 3.71 1.41
N VAL A 369 -18.93 3.50 2.52
CA VAL A 369 -18.77 2.21 3.20
C VAL A 369 -19.58 2.11 4.51
N GLU A 370 -20.19 3.22 4.92
CA GLU A 370 -20.97 3.34 6.18
C GLU A 370 -22.27 2.53 6.20
#